data_AF-A0A1Q7UPU2-F1
#
_entry.id   AF-A0A1Q7UPU2-F1
#
_cell.length_a   1.000
_cell.length_b   1.000
_cell.length_c   1.000
_cell.angle_alpha   90.00
_cell.angle_beta   90.00
_cell.angle_gamma   90.00
#
_symmetry.space_group_name_H-M   'P 1'
#
loop_
_entity.id
_entity.type
_entity.pdbx_description
1 polymer ?
#
loop_
_entity_poly.entity_id
_entity_poly.type
_entity_poly.pdbx_seq_one_letter_code
_entity_poly.pdbx_strand_id
1 'polypeptide(L)'
;MQQRYRRKAVSSIVRRKRFSPFMLIGLSVPVVLTLIVSTVFILPRLGSRAAAVNGDCTLIVPSNPLSAQGLATPYQLVATDPANGACNESNKVQAAFVQGAVIDPATGQISIYNPLVIDQGTQPAATPAVAQLPANGVVALWFGFNGNNLTLQGTNGSLEQGRCVNGVNGSIFGQFAYCNAPAFFRAANNAMRAGLLNAPPLGMANDGKVCPSVRDFGVVDMDQSDNVVTSYLVTANGQTAQVTTANMTALQNTQTQVNGSDNRLLAVAMDGALGCTPWMAPDLANPGHMLPALPLNELQAARLQAPPVARVPANDPMVITNNQPDINKLNAYRRGVDQSPVSTLVAASTTTYCRHLLAI
;
A
#
# COMPACT_ATOMS: atom_id res chain seq x y z
N MET A 1 -83.13 -32.60 -37.15
CA MET A 1 -82.81 -32.33 -38.58
C MET A 1 -81.49 -31.57 -38.61
N GLN A 2 -80.57 -31.89 -39.53
CA GLN A 2 -79.15 -31.45 -39.65
C GLN A 2 -78.15 -32.15 -38.69
N GLN A 3 -77.65 -33.34 -39.03
CA GLN A 3 -76.49 -33.70 -39.89
C GLN A 3 -75.12 -33.45 -39.25
N ARG A 4 -74.45 -34.51 -38.77
CA ARG A 4 -73.30 -35.24 -39.40
C ARG A 4 -71.94 -34.59 -39.01
N TYR A 5 -70.85 -35.26 -38.64
CA TYR A 5 -70.40 -36.63 -38.86
C TYR A 5 -69.26 -37.03 -37.89
N ARG A 6 -68.99 -38.34 -37.91
CA ARG A 6 -68.06 -39.18 -37.13
C ARG A 6 -66.61 -38.72 -36.96
N ARG A 7 -66.08 -39.12 -35.77
CA ARG A 7 -64.68 -39.36 -35.42
C ARG A 7 -63.92 -40.15 -36.50
N LYS A 8 -62.65 -39.78 -36.75
CA LYS A 8 -61.61 -40.66 -37.29
C LYS A 8 -60.34 -40.53 -36.46
N ALA A 9 -59.88 -41.68 -35.96
CA ALA A 9 -58.53 -41.89 -35.48
C ALA A 9 -57.56 -41.82 -36.66
N VAL A 10 -56.35 -41.28 -36.43
CA VAL A 10 -55.22 -41.45 -37.35
C VAL A 10 -54.02 -41.95 -36.57
N SER A 11 -53.52 -43.06 -37.08
CA SER A 11 -52.37 -43.85 -36.67
C SER A 11 -51.03 -43.12 -36.87
N SER A 12 -50.07 -43.54 -36.06
CA SER A 12 -48.66 -43.16 -36.00
C SER A 12 -47.90 -43.28 -37.32
N ILE A 13 -47.09 -42.25 -37.63
CA ILE A 13 -45.94 -42.37 -38.53
C ILE A 13 -44.69 -42.04 -37.72
N VAL A 14 -43.85 -43.06 -37.54
CA VAL A 14 -42.52 -42.97 -36.93
C VAL A 14 -41.58 -42.24 -37.90
N ARG A 15 -41.12 -41.04 -37.53
CA ARG A 15 -39.94 -40.41 -38.17
C ARG A 15 -38.69 -40.74 -37.35
N ARG A 16 -37.82 -41.56 -37.93
CA ARG A 16 -36.44 -41.78 -37.49
C ARG A 16 -35.70 -40.43 -37.50
N LYS A 17 -35.31 -39.91 -36.34
CA LYS A 17 -34.28 -38.87 -36.24
C LYS A 17 -32.91 -39.54 -36.29
N ARG A 18 -32.10 -39.14 -37.27
CA ARG A 18 -30.70 -39.53 -37.43
C ARG A 18 -29.89 -38.98 -36.25
N PHE A 19 -29.21 -39.86 -35.53
CA PHE A 19 -28.21 -39.50 -34.53
C PHE A 19 -27.00 -38.88 -35.22
N SER A 20 -26.65 -37.65 -34.84
CA SER A 20 -25.39 -37.01 -35.24
C SER A 20 -24.30 -37.46 -34.27
N PRO A 21 -23.14 -37.98 -34.74
CA PRO A 21 -22.06 -38.45 -33.88
C PRO A 21 -21.35 -37.31 -33.10
N PHE A 22 -21.66 -36.04 -33.40
CA PHE A 22 -21.10 -34.89 -32.69
C PHE A 22 -21.75 -34.62 -31.32
N MET A 23 -22.83 -35.34 -30.96
CA MET A 23 -23.48 -35.17 -29.64
C MET A 23 -22.77 -35.92 -28.50
N LEU A 24 -21.78 -36.78 -28.80
CA LEU A 24 -21.00 -37.52 -27.80
C LEU A 24 -19.66 -36.84 -27.43
N ILE A 25 -19.25 -35.80 -28.16
CA ILE A 25 -18.05 -35.00 -27.85
C ILE A 25 -18.40 -33.85 -26.88
N GLY A 26 -19.66 -33.43 -26.82
CA GLY A 26 -20.11 -32.34 -25.92
C GLY A 26 -20.37 -32.74 -24.46
N LEU A 27 -20.37 -34.04 -24.13
CA LEU A 27 -20.66 -34.54 -22.77
C LEU A 27 -19.49 -35.29 -22.13
N SER A 28 -18.43 -35.59 -22.90
CA SER A 28 -17.23 -36.27 -22.38
C SER A 28 -16.15 -35.30 -21.90
N VAL A 29 -16.10 -34.07 -22.43
CA VAL A 29 -15.14 -33.04 -21.98
C VAL A 29 -15.45 -32.49 -20.58
N PRO A 30 -16.71 -32.20 -20.18
CA PRO A 30 -16.97 -31.69 -18.83
C PRO A 30 -16.72 -32.74 -17.74
N VAL A 31 -17.05 -34.01 -18.01
CA VAL A 31 -16.97 -35.10 -17.02
C VAL A 31 -15.51 -35.53 -16.78
N VAL A 32 -14.67 -35.55 -17.82
CA VAL A 32 -13.23 -35.84 -17.67
C VAL A 32 -12.51 -34.68 -16.97
N LEU A 33 -12.89 -33.42 -17.20
CA LEU A 33 -12.36 -32.28 -16.42
C LEU A 33 -12.79 -32.34 -14.94
N THR A 34 -14.03 -32.74 -14.62
CA THR A 34 -14.45 -32.88 -13.21
C THR A 34 -13.78 -34.06 -12.49
N LEU A 35 -13.39 -35.12 -13.20
CA LEU A 35 -12.67 -36.26 -12.60
C LEU A 35 -11.16 -36.02 -12.43
N ILE A 36 -10.54 -35.15 -13.24
CA ILE A 36 -9.17 -34.67 -13.01
C ILE A 36 -9.14 -33.68 -11.84
N VAL A 37 -10.17 -32.84 -11.68
CA VAL A 37 -10.27 -31.91 -10.54
C VAL A 37 -10.52 -32.64 -9.21
N SER A 38 -11.19 -33.79 -9.20
CA SER A 38 -11.47 -34.53 -7.95
C SER A 38 -10.39 -35.54 -7.53
N THR A 39 -9.46 -35.92 -8.42
CA THR A 39 -8.29 -36.77 -8.07
C THR A 39 -7.05 -35.96 -7.65
N VAL A 40 -7.02 -34.65 -7.89
CA VAL A 40 -5.96 -33.75 -7.40
C VAL A 40 -6.20 -33.29 -5.94
N PHE A 41 -7.39 -33.52 -5.38
CA PHE A 41 -7.75 -33.05 -4.02
C PHE A 41 -7.72 -34.09 -2.91
N ILE A 42 -7.37 -35.37 -3.18
CA ILE A 42 -7.14 -36.37 -2.13
C ILE A 42 -5.94 -37.27 -2.49
N LEU A 43 -4.83 -36.67 -2.88
CA LEU A 43 -3.53 -37.19 -2.42
C LEU A 43 -3.11 -36.28 -1.26
N PRO A 44 -2.65 -36.82 -0.12
CA PRO A 44 -1.87 -35.98 0.76
C PRO A 44 -0.69 -35.54 -0.10
N ARG A 45 -0.67 -34.26 -0.48
CA ARG A 45 0.60 -33.63 -0.76
C ARG A 45 1.41 -33.95 0.48
N LEU A 46 2.36 -34.87 0.37
CA LEU A 46 3.60 -34.82 1.11
C LEU A 46 4.25 -33.49 0.68
N GLY A 47 3.61 -32.40 1.09
CA GLY A 47 4.06 -31.07 0.83
C GLY A 47 5.33 -31.00 1.62
N SER A 48 6.44 -30.74 0.93
CA SER A 48 7.44 -29.87 1.49
C SER A 48 6.66 -28.76 2.21
N ARG A 49 6.66 -28.78 3.54
CA ARG A 49 6.30 -27.61 4.32
C ARG A 49 7.33 -26.58 3.93
N ALA A 50 7.06 -25.80 2.88
CA ALA A 50 7.71 -24.50 2.78
C ALA A 50 7.39 -23.85 4.13
N ALA A 51 8.43 -23.53 4.90
CA ALA A 51 8.24 -22.80 6.14
C ALA A 51 7.36 -21.59 5.81
N ALA A 52 6.31 -21.36 6.59
CA ALA A 52 5.51 -20.14 6.43
C ALA A 52 6.47 -18.95 6.47
N VAL A 53 6.33 -18.01 5.54
CA VAL A 53 7.17 -16.80 5.54
C VAL A 53 6.88 -16.03 6.83
N ASN A 54 7.93 -15.56 7.51
CA ASN A 54 7.77 -14.80 8.73
C ASN A 54 7.02 -13.49 8.43
N GLY A 55 5.81 -13.36 8.97
CA GLY A 55 4.99 -12.18 8.80
C GLY A 55 5.31 -11.06 9.78
N ASP A 56 6.11 -11.29 10.81
CA ASP A 56 6.30 -10.36 11.92
C ASP A 56 7.77 -9.95 12.06
N CYS A 57 8.09 -8.77 11.56
CA CYS A 57 9.45 -8.23 11.54
C CYS A 57 9.57 -6.97 12.40
N THR A 58 10.80 -6.69 12.82
CA THR A 58 11.18 -5.49 13.54
C THR A 58 12.11 -4.67 12.66
N LEU A 59 11.86 -3.36 12.59
CA LEU A 59 12.73 -2.41 11.91
C LEU A 59 13.47 -1.58 12.96
N ILE A 60 14.79 -1.70 12.97
CA ILE A 60 15.67 -0.94 13.84
C ILE A 60 15.85 0.46 13.24
N VAL A 61 15.37 1.46 13.96
CA VAL A 61 15.43 2.87 13.59
C VAL A 61 16.77 3.47 14.06
N PRO A 62 17.58 4.05 13.16
CA PRO A 62 18.88 4.62 13.52
C PRO A 62 18.72 5.85 14.41
N SER A 63 19.78 6.19 15.16
CA SER A 63 19.80 7.41 15.99
C SER A 63 19.62 8.68 15.15
N ASN A 64 18.94 9.68 15.70
CA ASN A 64 18.60 10.94 15.02
C ASN A 64 17.96 10.73 13.63
N PRO A 65 16.86 9.96 13.52
CA PRO A 65 16.32 9.51 12.23
C PRO A 65 15.83 10.65 11.32
N LEU A 66 15.61 11.85 11.87
CA LEU A 66 15.17 13.05 11.15
C LEU A 66 16.32 13.95 10.69
N SER A 67 17.58 13.57 10.93
CA SER A 67 18.77 14.29 10.47
C SER A 67 19.26 13.77 9.12
N ALA A 68 20.06 14.55 8.39
CA ALA A 68 20.66 14.10 7.12
C ALA A 68 21.43 12.78 7.27
N GLN A 69 22.20 12.64 8.36
CA GLN A 69 22.92 11.41 8.65
C GLN A 69 21.97 10.26 9.01
N GLY A 70 20.93 10.50 9.80
CA GLY A 70 19.94 9.49 10.15
C GLY A 70 19.15 8.97 8.95
N LEU A 71 18.82 9.87 8.01
CA LEU A 71 18.21 9.51 6.72
C LEU A 71 19.15 8.63 5.87
N ALA A 72 20.45 8.96 5.83
CA ALA A 72 21.45 8.20 5.09
C ALA A 72 21.90 6.90 5.78
N THR A 73 21.54 6.70 7.05
CA THR A 73 21.89 5.49 7.80
C THR A 73 20.87 4.38 7.50
N PRO A 74 21.30 3.20 7.02
CA PRO A 74 20.37 2.11 6.74
C PRO A 74 19.57 1.69 7.98
N TYR A 75 18.27 1.52 7.79
CA TYR A 75 17.37 0.89 8.74
C TYR A 75 17.54 -0.62 8.62
N GLN A 76 17.54 -1.33 9.74
CA GLN A 76 17.85 -2.77 9.74
C GLN A 76 16.61 -3.60 10.03
N LEU A 77 16.26 -4.48 9.11
CA LEU A 77 15.18 -5.44 9.25
C LEU A 77 15.68 -6.70 9.97
N VAL A 78 14.91 -7.17 10.94
CA VAL A 78 15.16 -8.40 11.69
C VAL A 78 13.85 -9.10 12.02
N ALA A 79 13.89 -10.41 12.27
CA ALA A 79 12.75 -11.11 12.83
C ALA A 79 12.40 -10.59 14.23
N THR A 80 11.12 -10.31 14.48
CA THR A 80 10.65 -9.95 15.84
C THR A 80 10.82 -11.14 16.78
N ASP A 81 10.42 -12.33 16.30
CA ASP A 81 10.72 -13.60 16.94
C ASP A 81 11.50 -14.49 15.94
N PRO A 82 12.80 -14.72 16.18
CA PRO A 82 13.62 -15.58 15.33
C PRO A 82 13.10 -17.02 15.20
N ALA A 83 12.30 -17.51 16.16
CA ALA A 83 11.70 -18.84 16.09
C ALA A 83 10.69 -19.00 14.95
N ASN A 84 10.11 -17.89 14.46
CA ASN A 84 9.18 -17.87 13.34
C ASN A 84 9.87 -17.77 11.97
N GLY A 85 11.21 -17.80 11.94
CA GLY A 85 12.02 -17.69 10.73
C GLY A 85 12.61 -16.29 10.52
N ALA A 86 13.49 -16.16 9.54
CA ALA A 86 14.20 -14.92 9.27
C ALA A 86 13.36 -13.92 8.45
N CYS A 87 13.49 -12.64 8.78
CA CYS A 87 13.08 -11.54 7.91
C CYS A 87 14.23 -11.19 6.97
N ASN A 88 13.92 -11.05 5.68
CA ASN A 88 14.86 -10.77 4.61
C ASN A 88 14.23 -9.73 3.67
N GLU A 89 14.88 -8.59 3.48
CA GLU A 89 14.40 -7.45 2.71
C GLU A 89 14.30 -7.77 1.22
N SER A 90 15.10 -8.74 0.74
CA SER A 90 14.99 -9.28 -0.62
C SER A 90 13.76 -10.16 -0.85
N ASN A 91 13.03 -10.53 0.21
CA ASN A 91 11.80 -11.31 0.10
C ASN A 91 10.58 -10.38 -0.01
N LYS A 92 9.93 -10.43 -1.18
CA LYS A 92 8.84 -9.53 -1.56
C LYS A 92 7.67 -9.47 -0.58
N VAL A 93 7.39 -10.55 0.16
CA VAL A 93 6.23 -10.62 1.06
C VAL A 93 6.56 -10.26 2.52
N GLN A 94 7.77 -9.79 2.80
CA GLN A 94 8.20 -9.32 4.13
C GLN A 94 9.20 -8.15 4.02
N ALA A 95 9.21 -7.45 2.89
CA ALA A 95 10.06 -6.27 2.69
C ALA A 95 9.48 -5.06 3.45
N ALA A 96 10.33 -4.26 4.07
CA ALA A 96 9.99 -3.05 4.79
C ALA A 96 10.50 -1.81 4.05
N PHE A 97 9.74 -0.72 4.12
CA PHE A 97 10.00 0.48 3.33
C PHE A 97 9.96 1.71 4.21
N VAL A 98 10.81 2.68 3.90
CA VAL A 98 10.79 4.00 4.55
C VAL A 98 10.65 5.07 3.48
N GLN A 99 9.74 6.01 3.70
CA GLN A 99 9.61 7.20 2.88
C GLN A 99 9.74 8.43 3.75
N GLY A 100 10.66 9.32 3.39
CA GLY A 100 10.86 10.59 4.05
C GLY A 100 10.37 11.75 3.20
N ALA A 101 9.78 12.74 3.84
CA ALA A 101 9.49 14.03 3.22
C ALA A 101 10.02 15.16 4.10
N VAL A 102 10.48 16.21 3.44
CA VAL A 102 11.07 17.39 4.05
C VAL A 102 10.33 18.59 3.51
N ILE A 103 9.80 19.44 4.39
CA ILE A 103 9.28 20.74 3.98
C ILE A 103 10.20 21.84 4.49
N ASP A 104 10.60 22.74 3.59
CA ASP A 104 11.23 23.99 3.94
C ASP A 104 10.15 24.99 4.39
N PRO A 105 10.12 25.38 5.68
CA PRO A 105 9.10 26.29 6.17
C PRO A 105 9.22 27.71 5.59
N ALA A 106 10.38 28.10 5.04
CA ALA A 106 10.59 29.43 4.48
C ALA A 106 9.97 29.58 3.08
N THR A 107 10.04 28.51 2.28
CA THR A 107 9.58 28.51 0.88
C THR A 107 8.31 27.71 0.65
N GLY A 108 7.94 26.82 1.59
CA GLY A 108 6.87 25.84 1.42
C GLY A 108 7.26 24.66 0.53
N GLN A 109 8.48 24.61 -0.01
CA GLN A 109 8.91 23.53 -0.90
C GLN A 109 8.99 22.21 -0.15
N ILE A 110 8.39 21.17 -0.72
CA ILE A 110 8.53 19.79 -0.27
C ILE A 110 9.56 19.09 -1.15
N SER A 111 10.42 18.27 -0.53
CA SER A 111 11.34 17.32 -1.18
C SER A 111 11.22 15.95 -0.53
N ILE A 112 11.53 14.89 -1.28
CA ILE A 112 11.40 13.49 -0.86
C ILE A 112 12.78 12.87 -0.70
N TYR A 113 12.91 11.97 0.25
CA TYR A 113 14.08 11.12 0.41
C TYR A 113 13.61 9.75 0.89
N ASN A 114 14.04 8.66 0.27
CA ASN A 114 13.65 7.31 0.67
C ASN A 114 14.80 6.63 1.42
N PRO A 115 14.82 6.60 2.78
CA PRO A 115 15.86 5.89 3.53
C PRO A 115 15.92 4.42 3.15
N LEU A 116 17.13 3.85 3.14
CA LEU A 116 17.33 2.47 2.74
C LEU A 116 17.05 1.51 3.91
N VAL A 117 16.38 0.39 3.61
CA VAL A 117 16.28 -0.76 4.51
C VAL A 117 17.23 -1.86 4.05
N ILE A 118 17.93 -2.48 4.98
CA ILE A 118 18.80 -3.65 4.77
C ILE A 118 18.48 -4.73 5.81
N ASP A 119 18.93 -5.96 5.58
CA ASP A 119 18.88 -7.01 6.60
C ASP A 119 19.91 -6.72 7.72
N GLN A 120 19.54 -7.00 8.98
CA GLN A 120 20.42 -6.75 10.11
C GLN A 120 21.78 -7.46 9.93
N GLY A 121 22.86 -6.70 10.16
CA GLY A 121 24.22 -7.19 10.04
C GLY A 121 24.76 -7.30 8.60
N THR A 122 23.97 -6.91 7.59
CA THR A 122 24.44 -6.86 6.19
C THR A 122 24.96 -5.47 5.82
N GLN A 123 25.43 -5.33 4.57
CA GLN A 123 25.81 -4.04 3.98
C GLN A 123 24.91 -3.74 2.79
N PRO A 124 24.60 -2.46 2.53
CA PRO A 124 23.85 -2.11 1.33
C PRO A 124 24.66 -2.41 0.07
N ALA A 125 23.97 -2.65 -1.06
CA ALA A 125 24.62 -2.84 -2.36
C ALA A 125 25.32 -1.57 -2.86
N ALA A 126 24.86 -0.40 -2.40
CA ALA A 126 25.49 0.90 -2.63
C ALA A 126 25.25 1.79 -1.42
N THR A 127 26.22 2.63 -1.06
CA THR A 127 26.09 3.58 0.06
C THR A 127 24.92 4.54 -0.18
N PRO A 128 24.00 4.72 0.79
CA PRO A 128 22.93 5.70 0.66
C PRO A 128 23.45 7.11 0.43
N ALA A 129 22.76 7.88 -0.41
CA ALA A 129 23.10 9.27 -0.65
C ALA A 129 22.82 10.12 0.60
N VAL A 130 23.73 11.03 0.96
CA VAL A 130 23.50 11.96 2.07
C VAL A 130 22.70 13.16 1.57
N ALA A 131 21.48 13.32 2.06
CA ALA A 131 20.60 14.42 1.68
C ALA A 131 21.09 15.77 2.22
N GLN A 132 21.01 16.81 1.39
CA GLN A 132 21.13 18.19 1.86
C GLN A 132 19.75 18.67 2.33
N LEU A 133 19.60 18.88 3.64
CA LEU A 133 18.36 19.38 4.22
C LEU A 133 18.35 20.91 4.24
N PRO A 134 17.19 21.56 3.97
CA PRO A 134 17.04 22.99 4.14
C PRO A 134 17.20 23.38 5.62
N ALA A 135 17.68 24.60 5.86
CA ALA A 135 17.78 25.14 7.21
C ALA A 135 16.38 25.16 7.86
N ASN A 136 16.27 24.62 9.09
CA ASN A 136 15.00 24.46 9.80
C ASN A 136 13.96 23.61 9.07
N GLY A 137 14.38 22.77 8.11
CA GLY A 137 13.50 21.84 7.41
C GLY A 137 12.76 20.92 8.39
N VAL A 138 11.46 20.74 8.17
CA VAL A 138 10.66 19.80 8.95
C VAL A 138 10.65 18.46 8.23
N VAL A 139 11.37 17.49 8.79
CA VAL A 139 11.47 16.12 8.27
C VAL A 139 10.44 15.22 8.94
N ALA A 140 9.78 14.37 8.16
CA ALA A 140 8.95 13.28 8.66
C ALA A 140 9.23 12.00 7.87
N LEU A 141 8.94 10.86 8.50
CA LEU A 141 9.11 9.53 7.93
C LEU A 141 7.80 8.75 8.03
N TRP A 142 7.55 7.91 7.04
CA TRP A 142 6.49 6.92 7.01
C TRP A 142 7.10 5.56 6.72
N PHE A 143 6.50 4.53 7.28
CA PHE A 143 6.96 3.16 7.17
C PHE A 143 5.85 2.32 6.58
N GLY A 144 6.22 1.47 5.63
CA GLY A 144 5.33 0.47 5.05
C GLY A 144 5.96 -0.91 5.10
N PHE A 145 5.14 -1.94 5.07
CA PHE A 145 5.60 -3.33 5.20
C PHE A 145 4.70 -4.26 4.40
N ASN A 146 5.31 -5.24 3.72
CA ASN A 146 4.56 -6.21 2.92
C ASN A 146 4.17 -7.49 3.68
N GLY A 147 4.68 -7.67 4.90
CA GLY A 147 4.29 -8.77 5.79
C GLY A 147 3.07 -8.40 6.64
N ASN A 148 2.92 -9.03 7.81
CA ASN A 148 1.79 -8.77 8.70
C ASN A 148 2.05 -7.58 9.64
N ASN A 149 3.15 -7.64 10.41
CA ASN A 149 3.44 -6.68 11.47
C ASN A 149 4.87 -6.16 11.37
N LEU A 150 5.00 -4.82 11.33
CA LEU A 150 6.27 -4.13 11.46
C LEU A 150 6.36 -3.42 12.82
N THR A 151 7.19 -3.95 13.71
CA THR A 151 7.50 -3.30 14.98
C THR A 151 8.68 -2.34 14.79
N LEU A 152 8.55 -1.09 15.23
CA LEU A 152 9.69 -0.17 15.28
C LEU A 152 10.48 -0.38 16.56
N GLN A 153 11.80 -0.59 16.43
CA GLN A 153 12.72 -0.68 17.57
C GLN A 153 13.71 0.49 17.54
N GLY A 154 13.86 1.16 18.68
CA GLY A 154 14.78 2.28 18.82
C GLY A 154 16.22 1.87 19.09
N THR A 155 17.16 2.69 18.62
CA THR A 155 18.57 2.65 19.00
C THR A 155 18.92 3.97 19.69
N ASN A 156 19.40 3.93 20.94
CA ASN A 156 19.78 5.11 21.72
C ASN A 156 18.69 6.20 21.78
N GLY A 157 17.43 5.80 22.03
CA GLY A 157 16.29 6.74 22.12
C GLY A 157 15.79 7.27 20.77
N SER A 158 16.16 6.65 19.65
CA SER A 158 15.82 7.14 18.30
C SER A 158 14.32 7.31 18.06
N LEU A 159 13.46 6.44 18.62
CA LEU A 159 12.01 6.57 18.44
C LEU A 159 11.47 7.85 19.08
N GLU A 160 11.97 8.23 20.25
CA GLU A 160 11.56 9.48 20.91
C GLU A 160 12.10 10.69 20.15
N GLN A 161 13.38 10.66 19.75
CA GLN A 161 14.00 11.71 18.93
C GLN A 161 13.25 11.93 17.61
N GLY A 162 12.83 10.84 16.97
CA GLY A 162 12.03 10.85 15.76
C GLY A 162 10.55 11.17 15.98
N ARG A 163 10.07 11.17 17.23
CA ARG A 163 8.64 11.24 17.58
C ARG A 163 7.84 10.19 16.82
N CYS A 164 8.33 8.95 16.88
CA CYS A 164 7.78 7.82 16.15
C CYS A 164 6.52 7.28 16.83
N VAL A 165 5.54 6.93 16.01
CA VAL A 165 4.26 6.35 16.41
C VAL A 165 4.05 5.12 15.55
N ASN A 166 4.08 3.95 16.19
CA ASN A 166 3.83 2.66 15.55
C ASN A 166 2.50 2.06 16.00
N GLY A 167 1.73 2.74 16.86
CA GLY A 167 0.46 2.27 17.42
C GLY A 167 0.09 2.99 18.72
N VAL A 168 -0.75 2.35 19.54
CA VAL A 168 -1.11 2.81 20.90
C VAL A 168 -1.15 1.63 21.87
N ASN A 169 -0.79 1.85 23.15
CA ASN A 169 -0.99 0.88 24.25
C ASN A 169 -0.58 -0.57 23.92
N GLY A 170 0.57 -0.78 23.27
CA GLY A 170 1.06 -2.11 22.89
C GLY A 170 0.35 -2.74 21.68
N SER A 171 -0.57 -2.02 21.04
CA SER A 171 -1.22 -2.40 19.79
C SER A 171 -0.67 -1.58 18.64
N ILE A 172 0.17 -2.20 17.81
CA ILE A 172 0.75 -1.56 16.63
C ILE A 172 -0.27 -1.41 15.50
N PHE A 173 -0.01 -0.52 14.54
CA PHE A 173 -0.86 -0.38 13.36
C PHE A 173 -0.74 -1.55 12.40
N GLY A 174 0.23 -2.46 12.56
CA GLY A 174 0.47 -3.58 11.64
C GLY A 174 1.56 -3.22 10.63
N GLN A 175 1.18 -3.02 9.38
CA GLN A 175 2.08 -2.70 8.26
C GLN A 175 2.58 -1.22 8.24
N PHE A 176 1.97 -0.33 9.03
CA PHE A 176 2.20 1.11 8.97
C PHE A 176 2.86 1.68 10.24
N ALA A 177 3.68 2.72 10.07
CA ALA A 177 4.11 3.59 11.16
C ALA A 177 4.53 4.96 10.62
N TYR A 178 4.82 5.92 11.50
CA TYR A 178 5.42 7.19 11.11
C TYR A 178 6.31 7.78 12.20
N CYS A 179 7.18 8.72 11.82
CA CYS A 179 7.94 9.59 12.71
C CYS A 179 7.69 11.06 12.31
N ASN A 180 7.27 11.89 13.27
CA ASN A 180 7.08 13.35 13.10
C ASN A 180 6.07 13.82 12.03
N ALA A 181 5.26 12.91 11.45
CA ALA A 181 4.24 13.25 10.45
C ALA A 181 3.30 14.41 10.86
N PRO A 182 2.78 14.51 12.11
CA PRO A 182 1.94 15.63 12.51
C PRO A 182 2.62 17.00 12.45
N ALA A 183 3.95 17.07 12.62
CA ALA A 183 4.68 18.34 12.49
C ALA A 183 4.84 18.72 11.02
N PHE A 184 5.17 17.74 10.16
CA PHE A 184 5.25 17.93 8.71
C PHE A 184 3.93 18.42 8.13
N PHE A 185 2.82 17.72 8.39
CA PHE A 185 1.52 18.12 7.84
C PHE A 185 1.06 19.48 8.36
N ARG A 186 1.38 19.84 9.61
CA ARG A 186 1.09 21.19 10.12
C ARG A 186 1.87 22.25 9.34
N ALA A 187 3.16 22.02 9.08
CA ALA A 187 3.98 22.92 8.30
C ALA A 187 3.48 23.03 6.85
N ALA A 188 3.15 21.91 6.20
CA ALA A 188 2.60 21.88 4.85
C ALA A 188 1.26 22.61 4.75
N ASN A 189 0.32 22.31 5.65
CA ASN A 189 -0.98 23.00 5.69
C ASN A 189 -0.84 24.49 6.02
N ASN A 190 0.13 24.90 6.84
CA ASN A 190 0.45 26.31 7.06
C ASN A 190 0.98 26.97 5.77
N ALA A 191 1.92 26.32 5.08
CA ALA A 191 2.45 26.80 3.80
C ALA A 191 1.35 26.92 2.74
N MET A 192 0.41 25.97 2.69
CA MET A 192 -0.76 26.05 1.80
C MET A 192 -1.67 27.22 2.13
N ARG A 193 -1.97 27.46 3.42
CA ARG A 193 -2.76 28.63 3.85
C ARG A 193 -2.06 29.95 3.54
N ALA A 194 -0.73 29.97 3.60
CA ALA A 194 0.08 31.13 3.26
C ALA A 194 0.31 31.30 1.75
N GLY A 195 -0.17 30.37 0.91
CA GLY A 195 0.04 30.38 -0.55
C GLY A 195 1.46 30.01 -1.01
N LEU A 196 2.31 29.52 -0.11
CA LEU A 196 3.69 29.09 -0.40
C LEU A 196 3.75 27.69 -1.02
N LEU A 197 2.81 26.82 -0.64
CA LEU A 197 2.68 25.47 -1.17
C LEU A 197 1.33 25.33 -1.87
N ASN A 198 1.32 24.83 -3.10
CA ASN A 198 0.09 24.58 -3.84
C ASN A 198 0.03 23.11 -4.25
N ALA A 199 -1.02 22.41 -3.82
CA ALA A 199 -1.31 21.09 -4.35
C ALA A 199 -1.73 21.21 -5.82
N PRO A 200 -1.16 20.41 -6.74
CA PRO A 200 -1.59 20.42 -8.13
C PRO A 200 -3.04 19.91 -8.23
N PRO A 201 -3.84 20.42 -9.19
CA PRO A 201 -5.19 19.92 -9.41
C PRO A 201 -5.17 18.42 -9.76
N LEU A 202 -6.22 17.68 -9.40
CA LEU A 202 -6.33 16.25 -9.71
C LEU A 202 -6.30 16.00 -11.23
N GLY A 203 -6.93 16.87 -12.02
CA GLY A 203 -7.02 16.74 -13.48
C GLY A 203 -8.21 15.88 -13.92
N MET A 204 -8.20 15.49 -15.19
CA MET A 204 -9.23 14.65 -15.81
C MET A 204 -8.57 13.41 -16.42
N ALA A 205 -9.14 12.25 -16.14
CA ALA A 205 -8.75 10.97 -16.69
C ALA A 205 -9.22 10.82 -18.15
N ASN A 206 -8.63 9.85 -18.85
CA ASN A 206 -8.95 9.52 -20.24
C ASN A 206 -10.42 9.12 -20.48
N ASP A 207 -11.13 8.70 -19.43
CA ASP A 207 -12.56 8.36 -19.48
C ASP A 207 -13.47 9.57 -19.24
N GLY A 208 -12.89 10.77 -19.09
CA GLY A 208 -13.61 12.02 -18.85
C GLY A 208 -14.04 12.25 -17.40
N LYS A 209 -13.67 11.38 -16.46
CA LYS A 209 -13.90 11.59 -15.03
C LYS A 209 -12.75 12.37 -14.40
N VAL A 210 -12.99 12.97 -13.24
CA VAL A 210 -11.93 13.58 -12.43
C VAL A 210 -10.95 12.47 -12.02
N CYS A 211 -9.65 12.75 -12.12
CA CYS A 211 -8.64 11.82 -11.62
C CYS A 211 -8.84 11.55 -10.13
N PRO A 212 -8.75 10.28 -9.68
CA PRO A 212 -9.00 9.96 -8.29
C PRO A 212 -7.89 10.53 -7.39
N SER A 213 -8.21 10.70 -6.11
CA SER A 213 -7.21 10.89 -5.06
C SER A 213 -7.18 9.67 -4.13
N VAL A 214 -6.23 9.60 -3.20
CA VAL A 214 -6.12 8.48 -2.25
C VAL A 214 -7.32 8.39 -1.29
N ARG A 215 -8.19 9.41 -1.28
CA ARG A 215 -9.43 9.45 -0.48
C ARG A 215 -10.69 9.31 -1.34
N ASP A 216 -10.54 8.84 -2.58
CA ASP A 216 -11.65 8.49 -3.45
C ASP A 216 -12.12 7.06 -3.18
N PHE A 217 -13.43 6.84 -3.05
CA PHE A 217 -13.98 5.50 -2.79
C PHE A 217 -13.75 4.50 -3.94
N GLY A 218 -13.37 4.96 -5.15
CA GLY A 218 -12.93 4.10 -6.25
C GLY A 218 -11.48 3.61 -6.14
N VAL A 219 -10.71 4.10 -5.14
CA VAL A 219 -9.32 3.70 -4.89
C VAL A 219 -9.21 2.80 -3.65
N VAL A 220 -9.95 3.13 -2.59
CA VAL A 220 -9.79 2.52 -1.26
C VAL A 220 -10.03 1.01 -1.23
N ASP A 221 -9.29 0.32 -0.35
CA ASP A 221 -9.48 -1.10 -0.04
C ASP A 221 -9.74 -1.37 1.47
N MET A 222 -9.28 -2.51 1.99
CA MET A 222 -9.48 -2.92 3.38
C MET A 222 -8.70 -2.03 4.37
N ASP A 223 -7.60 -1.43 3.95
CA ASP A 223 -6.61 -0.72 4.77
C ASP A 223 -6.19 0.60 4.11
N GLN A 224 -7.15 1.51 3.91
CA GLN A 224 -6.92 2.76 3.20
C GLN A 224 -5.85 3.67 3.85
N SER A 225 -5.29 4.57 3.04
CA SER A 225 -4.30 5.56 3.49
C SER A 225 -3.06 4.90 4.10
N ASP A 226 -2.69 3.71 3.63
CA ASP A 226 -1.58 2.94 4.16
C ASP A 226 -0.27 3.10 3.38
N ASN A 227 0.79 2.63 4.05
CA ASN A 227 2.08 2.26 3.49
C ASN A 227 2.79 3.38 2.71
N VAL A 228 3.73 3.08 1.82
CA VAL A 228 4.55 4.10 1.16
C VAL A 228 4.76 3.81 -0.32
N VAL A 229 5.19 4.81 -1.09
CA VAL A 229 5.46 4.67 -2.53
C VAL A 229 6.90 4.23 -2.81
N THR A 230 7.74 4.16 -1.77
CA THR A 230 9.17 3.80 -1.87
C THR A 230 9.38 2.47 -2.60
N SER A 231 10.47 2.42 -3.35
CA SER A 231 11.02 1.21 -3.95
C SER A 231 12.53 1.13 -3.74
N TYR A 232 13.08 -0.09 -3.74
CA TYR A 232 14.51 -0.35 -3.71
C TYR A 232 14.95 -1.19 -4.91
N LEU A 233 16.24 -1.12 -5.22
CA LEU A 233 16.91 -2.11 -6.05
C LEU A 233 17.34 -3.27 -5.17
N VAL A 234 17.12 -4.51 -5.62
CA VAL A 234 17.60 -5.73 -4.97
C VAL A 234 18.54 -6.44 -5.94
N THR A 235 19.77 -6.69 -5.51
CA THR A 235 20.78 -7.42 -6.29
C THR A 235 20.56 -8.93 -6.23
N ALA A 236 21.24 -9.68 -7.09
CA ALA A 236 21.14 -11.14 -7.13
C ALA A 236 21.55 -11.84 -5.81
N ASN A 237 22.41 -11.21 -4.99
CA ASN A 237 22.81 -11.70 -3.67
C ASN A 237 21.93 -11.17 -2.53
N GLY A 238 20.79 -10.53 -2.85
CA GLY A 238 19.79 -10.09 -1.86
C GLY A 238 20.11 -8.78 -1.14
N GLN A 239 21.17 -8.06 -1.52
CA GLN A 239 21.47 -6.74 -0.97
C GLN A 239 20.55 -5.68 -1.61
N THR A 240 20.25 -4.63 -0.85
CA THR A 240 19.40 -3.54 -1.32
C THR A 240 20.17 -2.25 -1.57
N ALA A 241 19.65 -1.41 -2.46
CA ALA A 241 20.12 -0.05 -2.71
C ALA A 241 18.95 0.90 -3.04
N GLN A 242 19.16 2.20 -2.82
CA GLN A 242 18.20 3.22 -3.25
C GLN A 242 18.08 3.21 -4.78
N VAL A 243 16.87 3.47 -5.29
CA VAL A 243 16.63 3.62 -6.73
C VAL A 243 17.10 5.00 -7.18
N THR A 244 18.36 5.11 -7.60
CA THR A 244 18.96 6.33 -8.15
C THR A 244 19.56 6.05 -9.52
N THR A 245 19.75 7.09 -10.34
CA THR A 245 20.39 6.93 -11.66
C THR A 245 21.81 6.37 -11.54
N ALA A 246 22.55 6.79 -10.50
CA ALA A 246 23.88 6.27 -10.19
C ALA A 246 23.84 4.77 -9.87
N ASN A 247 22.91 4.33 -8.99
CA ASN A 247 22.82 2.93 -8.60
C ASN A 247 22.28 2.04 -9.72
N MET A 248 21.32 2.50 -10.52
CA MET A 248 20.82 1.76 -11.69
C MET A 248 21.89 1.57 -12.78
N THR A 249 22.84 2.51 -12.87
CA THR A 249 23.98 2.41 -13.81
C THR A 249 25.06 1.48 -13.27
N ALA A 250 25.37 1.57 -11.97
CA ALA A 250 26.45 0.81 -11.34
C ALA A 250 26.08 -0.65 -11.03
N LEU A 251 24.82 -0.92 -10.67
CA LEU A 251 24.36 -2.24 -10.24
C LEU A 251 23.68 -2.97 -11.39
N GLN A 252 24.22 -4.14 -11.75
CA GLN A 252 23.67 -5.00 -12.80
C GLN A 252 22.69 -6.03 -12.22
N ASN A 253 21.77 -6.51 -13.06
CA ASN A 253 20.82 -7.59 -12.73
C ASN A 253 19.99 -7.34 -11.46
N THR A 254 19.60 -6.09 -11.22
CA THR A 254 18.76 -5.72 -10.09
C THR A 254 17.28 -5.97 -10.39
N GLN A 255 16.52 -6.23 -9.33
CA GLN A 255 15.07 -6.29 -9.34
C GLN A 255 14.50 -5.14 -8.51
N THR A 256 13.40 -4.54 -8.95
CA THR A 256 12.73 -3.51 -8.14
C THR A 256 11.85 -4.18 -7.09
N GLN A 257 12.12 -3.86 -5.83
CA GLN A 257 11.31 -4.21 -4.68
C GLN A 257 10.37 -3.05 -4.36
N VAL A 258 9.09 -3.33 -4.17
CA VAL A 258 8.04 -2.30 -4.00
C VAL A 258 7.13 -2.65 -2.84
N ASN A 259 6.54 -1.62 -2.24
CA ASN A 259 5.53 -1.78 -1.21
C ASN A 259 4.14 -1.93 -1.83
N GLY A 260 3.36 -2.92 -1.38
CA GLY A 260 1.91 -2.95 -1.65
C GLY A 260 1.24 -1.87 -0.82
N SER A 261 0.72 -0.82 -1.46
CA SER A 261 0.19 0.37 -0.80
C SER A 261 -0.85 1.03 -1.68
N ASP A 262 -1.91 1.57 -1.09
CA ASP A 262 -2.89 2.41 -1.79
C ASP A 262 -2.23 3.64 -2.41
N ASN A 263 -1.25 4.23 -1.71
CA ASN A 263 -0.51 5.37 -2.20
C ASN A 263 0.30 5.04 -3.46
N ARG A 264 0.85 3.82 -3.53
CA ARG A 264 1.54 3.34 -4.73
C ARG A 264 0.57 2.92 -5.82
N LEU A 265 -0.55 2.28 -5.46
CA LEU A 265 -1.63 1.93 -6.39
C LEU A 265 -2.09 3.17 -7.14
N LEU A 266 -2.40 4.25 -6.42
CA LEU A 266 -2.76 5.54 -7.01
C LEU A 266 -1.63 6.09 -7.89
N ALA A 267 -0.50 6.44 -7.28
CA ALA A 267 0.50 7.30 -7.91
C ALA A 267 1.33 6.63 -9.02
N VAL A 268 1.32 5.29 -9.08
CA VAL A 268 2.09 4.53 -10.07
C VAL A 268 1.20 3.76 -11.03
N ALA A 269 0.16 3.08 -10.54
CA ALA A 269 -0.65 2.21 -11.38
C ALA A 269 -1.89 2.90 -11.95
N MET A 270 -2.74 3.47 -11.09
CA MET A 270 -4.00 4.09 -11.51
C MET A 270 -3.75 5.35 -12.31
N ASP A 271 -2.89 6.25 -11.84
CA ASP A 271 -2.62 7.50 -12.55
C ASP A 271 -2.07 7.23 -13.96
N GLY A 272 -1.12 6.31 -14.07
CA GLY A 272 -0.57 5.90 -15.37
C GLY A 272 -1.62 5.28 -16.29
N ALA A 273 -2.49 4.41 -15.77
CA ALA A 273 -3.54 3.76 -16.54
C ALA A 273 -4.65 4.73 -16.99
N LEU A 274 -4.95 5.73 -16.16
CA LEU A 274 -6.01 6.72 -16.38
C LEU A 274 -5.52 7.94 -17.16
N GLY A 275 -4.22 8.09 -17.40
CA GLY A 275 -3.64 9.30 -18.00
C GLY A 275 -3.58 10.49 -17.05
N CYS A 276 -3.69 10.24 -15.75
CA CYS A 276 -3.57 11.24 -14.70
C CYS A 276 -2.10 11.49 -14.36
N THR A 277 -1.83 12.60 -13.67
CA THR A 277 -0.47 12.97 -13.27
C THR A 277 -0.38 13.01 -11.74
N PRO A 278 0.45 12.15 -11.12
CA PRO A 278 0.63 12.17 -9.67
C PRO A 278 1.30 13.49 -9.23
N TRP A 279 1.05 13.91 -7.99
CA TRP A 279 1.85 14.96 -7.39
C TRP A 279 3.23 14.42 -7.02
N MET A 280 4.27 15.04 -7.58
CA MET A 280 5.67 14.67 -7.38
C MET A 280 6.46 15.82 -6.74
N ALA A 281 7.51 15.49 -5.99
CA ALA A 281 8.46 16.44 -5.41
C ALA A 281 9.92 16.00 -5.67
N PRO A 282 10.92 16.91 -5.61
CA PRO A 282 12.32 16.58 -5.89
C PRO A 282 12.87 15.47 -5.00
N ASP A 283 13.62 14.54 -5.59
CA ASP A 283 14.33 13.48 -4.86
C ASP A 283 15.69 13.97 -4.36
N LEU A 284 15.86 14.04 -3.04
CA LEU A 284 17.11 14.43 -2.41
C LEU A 284 18.22 13.36 -2.54
N ALA A 285 17.86 12.10 -2.84
CA ALA A 285 18.83 11.04 -3.09
C ALA A 285 19.23 10.94 -4.59
N ASN A 286 18.47 11.56 -5.49
CA ASN A 286 18.70 11.53 -6.94
C ASN A 286 18.41 12.89 -7.58
N PRO A 287 19.33 13.87 -7.44
CA PRO A 287 19.11 15.24 -7.92
C PRO A 287 18.68 15.30 -9.39
N GLY A 288 17.66 16.13 -9.67
CA GLY A 288 17.07 16.27 -11.00
C GLY A 288 15.92 15.29 -11.28
N HIS A 289 15.65 14.35 -10.37
CA HIS A 289 14.51 13.46 -10.44
C HIS A 289 13.40 13.88 -9.46
N MET A 290 12.18 13.44 -9.75
CA MET A 290 10.99 13.71 -8.95
C MET A 290 10.38 12.38 -8.51
N LEU A 291 9.79 12.35 -7.31
CA LEU A 291 9.13 11.16 -6.76
C LEU A 291 7.73 11.49 -6.23
N PRO A 292 6.78 10.54 -6.35
CA PRO A 292 5.53 10.62 -5.61
C PRO A 292 5.79 10.19 -4.16
N ALA A 293 4.90 10.59 -3.26
CA ALA A 293 5.00 10.19 -1.86
C ALA A 293 3.63 10.19 -1.19
N LEU A 294 3.45 9.31 -0.19
CA LEU A 294 2.26 9.28 0.66
C LEU A 294 1.87 10.69 1.15
N PRO A 295 2.78 11.49 1.75
CA PRO A 295 2.39 12.81 2.23
C PRO A 295 1.88 13.75 1.13
N LEU A 296 2.33 13.60 -0.13
CA LEU A 296 1.82 14.40 -1.24
C LEU A 296 0.40 13.97 -1.60
N ASN A 297 0.16 12.66 -1.72
CA ASN A 297 -1.16 12.10 -1.99
C ASN A 297 -2.18 12.51 -0.93
N GLU A 298 -1.82 12.40 0.36
CA GLU A 298 -2.70 12.77 1.47
C GLU A 298 -3.00 14.27 1.52
N LEU A 299 -2.00 15.13 1.27
CA LEU A 299 -2.19 16.58 1.18
C LEU A 299 -3.09 16.97 -0.01
N GLN A 300 -2.88 16.36 -1.18
CA GLN A 300 -3.69 16.61 -2.36
C GLN A 300 -5.14 16.20 -2.10
N ALA A 301 -5.35 15.00 -1.56
CA ALA A 301 -6.67 14.48 -1.24
C ALA A 301 -7.37 15.32 -0.17
N ALA A 302 -6.65 15.74 0.88
CA ALA A 302 -7.18 16.64 1.91
C ALA A 302 -7.68 17.97 1.34
N ARG A 303 -7.03 18.48 0.28
CA ARG A 303 -7.35 19.76 -0.32
C ARG A 303 -8.40 19.69 -1.42
N LEU A 304 -8.43 18.61 -2.19
CA LEU A 304 -9.10 18.56 -3.49
C LEU A 304 -10.15 17.45 -3.64
N GLN A 305 -10.18 16.43 -2.78
CA GLN A 305 -11.21 15.39 -2.86
C GLN A 305 -12.58 15.99 -2.51
N ALA A 306 -13.55 15.85 -3.42
CA ALA A 306 -14.92 16.25 -3.18
C ALA A 306 -15.65 15.20 -2.31
N PRO A 307 -16.67 15.58 -1.51
CA PRO A 307 -17.50 14.62 -0.81
C PRO A 307 -18.20 13.63 -1.76
N PRO A 308 -18.36 12.35 -1.36
CA PRO A 308 -17.90 11.78 -0.09
C PRO A 308 -16.39 11.54 -0.07
N VAL A 309 -15.74 11.90 1.06
CA VAL A 309 -14.29 11.74 1.24
C VAL A 309 -14.03 10.50 2.07
N ALA A 310 -13.29 9.53 1.52
CA ALA A 310 -12.88 8.34 2.24
C ALA A 310 -11.85 8.72 3.32
N ARG A 311 -12.15 8.35 4.56
CA ARG A 311 -11.27 8.51 5.73
C ARG A 311 -11.30 7.22 6.51
N VAL A 312 -10.17 6.87 7.13
CA VAL A 312 -9.97 5.63 7.89
C VAL A 312 -11.15 5.40 8.85
N PRO A 313 -11.99 4.37 8.67
CA PRO A 313 -13.15 4.12 9.51
C PRO A 313 -12.76 3.48 10.84
N ALA A 314 -13.69 3.47 11.80
CA ALA A 314 -13.46 2.97 13.16
C ALA A 314 -13.13 1.47 13.25
N ASN A 315 -13.47 0.68 12.23
CA ASN A 315 -13.24 -0.77 12.21
C ASN A 315 -12.23 -1.18 11.13
N ASP A 316 -11.41 -0.25 10.69
CA ASP A 316 -10.24 -0.54 9.87
C ASP A 316 -9.26 -1.44 10.66
N PRO A 317 -8.73 -2.52 10.06
CA PRO A 317 -7.90 -3.50 10.77
C PRO A 317 -6.64 -2.89 11.39
N MET A 318 -6.15 -1.77 10.85
CA MET A 318 -4.95 -1.08 11.34
C MET A 318 -5.23 -0.28 12.62
N VAL A 319 -6.50 -0.04 12.95
CA VAL A 319 -6.90 0.84 14.07
C VAL A 319 -7.82 0.19 15.10
N ILE A 320 -8.06 -1.11 15.00
CA ILE A 320 -8.70 -1.89 16.06
C ILE A 320 -7.68 -2.43 17.07
N THR A 321 -8.12 -2.61 18.31
CA THR A 321 -7.37 -3.23 19.40
C THR A 321 -8.20 -4.41 19.92
N ASN A 322 -7.63 -5.63 19.96
CA ASN A 322 -8.34 -6.84 20.39
C ASN A 322 -9.71 -7.04 19.69
N ASN A 323 -9.73 -6.84 18.36
CA ASN A 323 -10.93 -6.93 17.52
C ASN A 323 -12.07 -5.96 17.88
N GLN A 324 -11.75 -4.85 18.56
CA GLN A 324 -12.70 -3.79 18.88
C GLN A 324 -12.18 -2.42 18.38
N PRO A 325 -13.07 -1.53 17.91
CA PRO A 325 -12.71 -0.16 17.58
C PRO A 325 -12.02 0.58 18.73
N ASP A 326 -10.88 1.21 18.45
CA ASP A 326 -10.12 2.01 19.41
C ASP A 326 -9.96 3.44 18.90
N ILE A 327 -10.65 4.38 19.55
CA ILE A 327 -10.62 5.79 19.13
C ILE A 327 -9.24 6.43 19.26
N ASN A 328 -8.42 5.98 20.21
CA ASN A 328 -7.07 6.51 20.39
C ASN A 328 -6.17 6.02 19.25
N LYS A 329 -6.26 4.73 18.90
CA LYS A 329 -5.53 4.15 17.79
C LYS A 329 -5.95 4.76 16.46
N LEU A 330 -7.25 4.89 16.21
CA LEU A 330 -7.82 5.57 15.05
C LEU A 330 -7.29 6.99 14.91
N ASN A 331 -7.36 7.79 15.97
CA ASN A 331 -6.92 9.18 15.92
C ASN A 331 -5.39 9.30 15.79
N ALA A 332 -4.63 8.37 16.35
CA ALA A 332 -3.19 8.30 16.16
C ALA A 332 -2.83 7.98 14.70
N TYR A 333 -3.53 7.02 14.07
CA TYR A 333 -3.35 6.70 12.66
C TYR A 333 -3.73 7.88 11.76
N ARG A 334 -4.94 8.43 11.93
CA ARG A 334 -5.43 9.58 11.14
C ARG A 334 -4.49 10.78 11.18
N ARG A 335 -3.89 11.09 12.33
CA ARG A 335 -2.87 12.15 12.45
C ARG A 335 -1.60 11.87 11.63
N GLY A 336 -1.27 10.60 11.44
CA GLY A 336 -0.15 10.14 10.61
C GLY A 336 -0.36 10.30 9.11
N VAL A 337 -1.60 10.57 8.67
CA VAL A 337 -1.99 10.64 7.24
C VAL A 337 -2.83 11.90 6.95
N ASP A 338 -2.62 12.97 7.71
CA ASP A 338 -3.34 14.26 7.58
C ASP A 338 -4.88 14.17 7.55
N GLN A 339 -5.43 13.24 8.32
CA GLN A 339 -6.86 13.12 8.53
C GLN A 339 -7.22 13.70 9.91
N SER A 340 -8.32 14.45 9.95
CA SER A 340 -8.82 15.03 11.19
C SER A 340 -9.23 13.94 12.18
N PRO A 341 -8.81 14.03 13.46
CA PRO A 341 -9.27 13.13 14.50
C PRO A 341 -10.77 13.34 14.77
N VAL A 342 -11.40 12.32 15.36
CA VAL A 342 -12.80 12.33 15.78
C VAL A 342 -12.92 12.26 17.30
N SER A 343 -14.00 12.83 17.83
CA SER A 343 -14.32 12.76 19.27
C SER A 343 -15.12 11.51 19.65
N THR A 344 -15.77 10.85 18.67
CA THR A 344 -16.57 9.64 18.89
C THR A 344 -16.38 8.64 17.73
N LEU A 345 -16.57 7.35 18.01
CA LEU A 345 -16.53 6.31 16.98
C LEU A 345 -17.68 6.44 15.96
N VAL A 346 -18.81 7.04 16.36
CA VAL A 346 -19.95 7.31 15.47
C VAL A 346 -19.55 8.25 14.33
N ALA A 347 -18.69 9.25 14.60
CA ALA A 347 -18.16 10.16 13.58
C ALA A 347 -17.18 9.49 12.60
N ALA A 348 -16.75 8.25 12.87
CA ALA A 348 -15.96 7.41 11.98
C ALA A 348 -16.69 6.09 11.65
N SER A 349 -18.01 6.13 11.53
CA SER A 349 -18.87 4.97 11.30
C SER A 349 -18.44 4.14 10.10
N THR A 350 -18.01 2.89 10.35
CA THR A 350 -17.70 1.91 9.30
C THR A 350 -18.93 1.61 8.44
N THR A 351 -20.12 1.55 9.02
CA THR A 351 -21.35 1.36 8.23
C THR A 351 -21.58 2.48 7.23
N THR A 352 -21.34 3.73 7.63
CA THR A 352 -21.46 4.88 6.72
C THR A 352 -20.40 4.83 5.64
N TYR A 353 -19.16 4.49 6.02
CA TYR A 353 -18.07 4.27 5.08
C TYR A 353 -18.42 3.21 4.02
N CYS A 354 -18.87 2.02 4.43
CA CYS A 354 -19.25 0.95 3.50
C CYS A 354 -20.45 1.32 2.61
N ARG A 355 -21.38 2.16 3.08
CA ARG A 355 -22.48 2.66 2.24
C ARG A 355 -21.97 3.56 1.12
N HIS A 356 -20.98 4.39 1.38
CA HIS A 356 -20.34 5.20 0.33
C HIS A 356 -19.57 4.32 -0.65
N LEU A 357 -18.84 3.31 -0.15
CA LEU A 357 -18.14 2.35 -1.00
C LEU A 357 -19.09 1.57 -1.94
N LEU A 358 -20.26 1.17 -1.46
CA LEU A 358 -21.27 0.48 -2.28
C LEU A 358 -21.99 1.38 -3.30
N ALA A 359 -21.78 2.70 -3.23
CA ALA A 359 -22.47 3.68 -4.05
C ALA A 359 -21.62 4.25 -5.19
N ILE A 360 -20.40 3.76 -5.39
CA ILE A 360 -19.47 4.20 -6.45
C ILE A 360 -19.87 3.76 -7.86
#